data_AF-A0A535AZL0-F1
#
_entry.id   AF-A0A535AZL0-F1
#
_cell.length_a   1.000
_cell.length_b   1.000
_cell.length_c   1.000
_cell.angle_alpha   90.00
_cell.angle_beta   90.00
_cell.angle_gamma   90.00
#
_symmetry.space_group_name_H-M   'P 1'
#
loop_
_entity.id
_entity.type
_entity.pdbx_description
1 polymer ?
#
loop_
_entity_poly.entity_id
_entity_poly.type
_entity_poly.pdbx_seq_one_letter_code
_entity_poly.pdbx_strand_id
1 'polypeptide(L)'
;MIRLDAEECRDLTREWLVTNGLGGYASGTVAGPNTRRYHALLMAALRPPVQRVLLLAELHTSLLGSDGEAEPLSTPSEMWLDGMLPAFRWTMEGRVLERRIWMEQGRNRTVIS
;
A
#
# COMPACT_ATOMS: atom_id res chain seq x y z
N MET A 1 -5.43 9.18 16.91
CA MET A 1 -4.48 8.90 15.80
C MET A 1 -4.74 7.47 15.37
N ILE A 2 -4.95 7.20 14.08
CA ILE A 2 -5.27 5.84 13.60
C ILE A 2 -3.99 5.03 13.56
N ARG A 3 -3.99 3.91 14.27
CA ARG A 3 -2.91 2.92 14.33
C ARG A 3 -3.57 1.56 14.52
N LEU A 4 -3.16 0.60 13.70
CA LEU A 4 -3.65 -0.76 13.68
C LEU A 4 -2.53 -1.69 14.08
N ASP A 5 -2.80 -2.59 15.02
CA ASP A 5 -1.86 -3.61 15.43
C ASP A 5 -1.83 -4.82 14.47
N ALA A 6 -1.08 -5.86 14.81
CA ALA A 6 -0.92 -7.04 13.97
C ALA A 6 -2.21 -7.86 13.80
N GLU A 7 -3.13 -7.83 14.77
CA GLU A 7 -4.42 -8.51 14.67
C GLU A 7 -5.35 -7.74 13.74
N GLU A 8 -5.45 -6.43 13.94
CA GLU A 8 -6.24 -5.53 13.10
C GLU A 8 -5.73 -5.50 11.66
N CYS A 9 -4.41 -5.59 11.44
CA CYS A 9 -3.81 -5.66 10.11
C CYS A 9 -4.21 -6.92 9.33
N ARG A 10 -4.63 -8.01 10.00
CA ARG A 10 -5.09 -9.25 9.33
C ARG A 10 -6.53 -9.18 8.84
N ASP A 11 -7.29 -8.19 9.28
CA ASP A 11 -8.68 -8.00 8.86
C ASP A 11 -8.75 -7.55 7.39
N LEU A 12 -9.26 -8.45 6.54
CA LEU A 12 -9.43 -8.20 5.10
C LEU A 12 -10.47 -7.11 4.77
N THR A 13 -11.20 -6.61 5.77
CA THR A 13 -12.17 -5.52 5.61
C THR A 13 -11.56 -4.15 5.87
N ARG A 14 -10.33 -4.08 6.41
CA ARG A 14 -9.61 -2.82 6.60
C ARG A 14 -8.92 -2.41 5.31
N GLU A 15 -9.24 -1.23 4.82
CA GLU A 15 -8.76 -0.70 3.54
C GLU A 15 -8.10 0.67 3.74
N TRP A 16 -7.23 1.05 2.82
CA TRP A 16 -6.59 2.37 2.75
C TRP A 16 -6.75 2.98 1.36
N LEU A 17 -6.73 4.32 1.28
CA LEU A 17 -6.90 5.08 0.04
C LEU A 17 -6.06 6.36 0.08
N VAL A 18 -5.34 6.64 -1.01
CA VAL A 18 -4.65 7.90 -1.27
C VAL A 18 -5.02 8.39 -2.65
N THR A 19 -5.39 9.66 -2.79
CA THR A 19 -5.80 10.26 -4.07
C THR A 19 -4.76 11.26 -4.56
N ASN A 20 -4.70 11.49 -5.88
CA ASN A 20 -3.80 12.46 -6.50
C ASN A 20 -4.48 13.78 -6.92
N GLY A 21 -5.75 14.00 -6.56
CA GLY A 21 -6.52 15.19 -6.96
C GLY A 21 -6.99 15.23 -8.42
N LEU A 22 -6.61 14.25 -9.27
CA LEU A 22 -7.07 14.13 -10.66
C LEU A 22 -8.25 13.14 -10.82
N GLY A 23 -8.77 12.60 -9.72
CA GLY A 23 -9.69 11.44 -9.75
C GLY A 23 -8.99 10.09 -9.92
N GLY A 24 -7.65 10.07 -9.92
CA GLY A 24 -6.82 8.87 -9.75
C GLY A 24 -6.48 8.61 -8.28
N TYR A 25 -6.12 7.36 -7.98
CA TYR A 25 -5.86 6.93 -6.60
C TYR A 25 -4.97 5.68 -6.51
N ALA A 26 -4.47 5.44 -5.30
CA ALA A 26 -3.88 4.21 -4.85
C ALA A 26 -4.73 3.68 -3.68
N SER A 27 -5.08 2.41 -3.69
CA SER A 27 -5.87 1.78 -2.62
C SER A 27 -5.60 0.29 -2.52
N GLY A 28 -5.83 -0.25 -1.33
CA GLY A 28 -5.68 -1.67 -1.07
C GLY A 28 -6.19 -2.05 0.32
N THR A 29 -6.15 -3.34 0.60
CA THR A 29 -6.39 -3.87 1.95
C THR A 29 -5.16 -3.59 2.81
N VAL A 30 -5.34 -3.31 4.10
CA VAL A 30 -4.23 -3.20 5.06
C VAL A 30 -3.44 -4.52 5.13
N ALA A 31 -4.14 -5.65 5.02
CA ALA A 31 -3.57 -6.99 5.08
C ALA A 31 -2.61 -7.34 3.92
N GLY A 32 -2.63 -6.57 2.82
CA GLY A 32 -1.81 -6.80 1.63
C GLY A 32 -2.61 -7.20 0.38
N PRO A 33 -3.36 -8.32 0.38
CA PRO A 33 -4.05 -8.81 -0.81
C PRO A 33 -5.13 -7.86 -1.34
N ASN A 34 -5.24 -7.73 -2.66
CA ASN A 34 -6.32 -7.00 -3.30
C ASN A 34 -7.63 -7.82 -3.27
N THR A 35 -8.61 -7.42 -2.46
CA THR A 35 -9.91 -8.09 -2.33
C THR A 35 -11.04 -7.43 -3.12
N ARG A 36 -10.79 -6.25 -3.70
CA ARG A 36 -11.77 -5.48 -4.49
C ARG A 36 -11.27 -5.28 -5.92
N ARG A 37 -12.20 -5.25 -6.88
CA ARG A 37 -11.92 -5.02 -8.33
C ARG A 37 -11.10 -3.76 -8.61
N TYR A 38 -11.23 -2.76 -7.76
CA TYR A 38 -10.66 -1.43 -7.95
C TYR A 38 -9.47 -1.13 -7.04
N HIS A 39 -9.00 -2.11 -6.25
CA HIS A 39 -7.73 -1.98 -5.56
C HIS A 39 -6.58 -1.97 -6.57
N ALA A 40 -5.67 -1.03 -6.39
CA ALA A 40 -4.55 -0.78 -7.28
C ALA A 40 -3.55 0.14 -6.57
N LEU A 41 -2.26 -0.13 -6.75
CA LEU A 41 -1.22 0.84 -6.39
C LEU A 41 -1.21 2.05 -7.31
N LEU A 42 -1.70 1.95 -8.56
CA LEU A 42 -1.88 3.10 -9.45
C LEU A 42 -3.11 2.93 -10.34
N MET A 43 -4.23 3.51 -9.91
CA MET A 43 -5.41 3.78 -10.74
C MET A 43 -5.29 5.19 -11.32
N ALA A 44 -4.86 5.31 -12.58
CA ALA A 44 -4.60 6.59 -13.24
C ALA A 44 -5.83 7.13 -13.95
N ALA A 45 -6.19 8.40 -13.74
CA ALA A 45 -7.21 9.08 -14.54
C ALA A 45 -6.55 9.70 -15.78
N LEU A 46 -6.71 9.09 -16.95
CA LEU A 46 -6.05 9.55 -18.19
C LEU A 46 -6.76 10.76 -18.83
N ARG A 47 -8.04 10.97 -18.51
CA ARG A 47 -8.79 12.21 -18.80
C ARG A 47 -9.51 12.67 -17.54
N PRO A 48 -8.81 13.36 -16.61
CA PRO A 48 -9.34 13.72 -15.29
C PRO A 48 -10.74 14.37 -15.35
N PRO A 49 -11.71 13.97 -14.48
CA PRO A 49 -11.61 12.94 -13.44
C PRO A 49 -12.00 11.52 -13.89
N VAL A 50 -12.18 11.30 -15.19
CA VAL A 50 -12.70 10.07 -15.80
C VAL A 50 -11.61 9.26 -16.49
N GLN A 51 -12.03 8.15 -17.13
CA GLN A 51 -11.13 7.19 -17.80
C GLN A 51 -10.01 6.69 -16.89
N ARG A 52 -10.44 6.04 -15.81
CA ARG A 52 -9.53 5.36 -14.90
C ARG A 52 -8.97 4.11 -15.55
N VAL A 53 -7.66 4.01 -15.60
CA VAL A 53 -6.92 2.88 -16.15
C VAL A 53 -6.01 2.32 -15.05
N LEU A 54 -6.06 1.01 -14.85
CA LEU A 54 -5.19 0.32 -13.90
C LEU A 54 -3.80 0.22 -14.55
N LEU A 55 -2.83 0.93 -13.99
CA LEU A 55 -1.44 0.89 -14.44
C LEU A 55 -0.55 0.03 -13.56
N LEU A 56 -0.88 -0.09 -12.25
CA LEU A 56 -0.18 -0.97 -11.33
C LEU A 56 -1.17 -1.56 -10.32
N ALA A 57 -1.35 -2.89 -10.32
CA ALA A 57 -2.26 -3.57 -9.41
C ALA A 57 -1.67 -3.68 -8.00
N GLU A 58 -0.47 -4.25 -7.89
CA GLU A 58 0.19 -4.55 -6.63
C GLU A 58 1.70 -4.68 -6.84
N LEU A 59 2.44 -4.74 -5.74
CA LEU A 59 3.87 -4.97 -5.71
C LEU A 59 4.15 -6.13 -4.74
N HIS A 60 4.71 -7.22 -5.25
CA HIS A 60 5.21 -8.31 -4.45
C HIS A 60 6.65 -8.02 -4.03
N THR A 61 6.90 -8.03 -2.74
CA THR A 61 8.18 -7.68 -2.15
C THR A 61 8.62 -8.78 -1.21
N SER A 62 9.91 -9.13 -1.24
CA SER A 62 10.52 -10.09 -0.33
C SER A 62 11.76 -9.49 0.31
N LEU A 63 12.05 -9.87 1.54
CA LEU A 63 13.33 -9.59 2.20
C LEU A 63 14.31 -10.71 1.87
N LEU A 64 15.50 -10.33 1.43
CA LEU A 64 16.59 -11.29 1.24
C LEU A 64 17.23 -11.60 2.60
N GLY A 65 17.18 -12.86 3.03
CA GLY A 65 17.85 -13.37 4.21
C GLY A 65 19.37 -13.35 4.07
N SER A 66 20.08 -13.51 5.20
CA SER A 66 21.54 -13.61 5.20
C SER A 66 22.06 -14.90 4.54
N ASP A 67 21.22 -15.92 4.49
CA ASP A 67 21.42 -17.18 3.77
C ASP A 67 21.17 -17.06 2.26
N GLY A 68 20.66 -15.92 1.79
CA GLY A 68 20.32 -15.68 0.39
C GLY A 68 18.90 -16.12 0.01
N GLU A 69 18.09 -16.60 0.95
CA GLU A 69 16.71 -16.99 0.70
C GLU A 69 15.77 -15.77 0.73
N ALA A 70 14.75 -15.77 -0.14
CA ALA A 70 13.80 -14.66 -0.22
C ALA A 70 12.55 -14.95 0.61
N GLU A 71 12.31 -14.15 1.65
CA GLU A 71 11.11 -14.23 2.48
C GLU A 71 10.07 -13.19 2.06
N PRO A 72 8.88 -13.59 1.59
CA PRO A 72 7.84 -12.65 1.18
C PRO A 72 7.36 -11.77 2.33
N LEU A 73 7.19 -10.48 2.07
CA LEU A 73 6.46 -9.59 2.96
C LEU A 73 4.98 -9.92 2.90
N SER A 74 4.48 -10.51 3.98
CA SER A 74 3.07 -10.86 4.15
C SER A 74 2.30 -9.69 4.80
N THR A 75 1.36 -9.98 5.70
CA THR A 75 0.60 -8.97 6.41
C THR A 75 1.52 -8.13 7.32
N PRO A 76 1.40 -6.79 7.32
CA PRO A 76 2.19 -5.95 8.19
C PRO A 76 1.91 -6.24 9.67
N SER A 77 2.95 -6.10 10.49
CA SER A 77 2.83 -6.16 11.95
C SER A 77 2.16 -4.93 12.54
N GLU A 78 2.13 -3.82 11.79
CA GLU A 78 1.52 -2.57 12.21
C GLU A 78 1.22 -1.69 10.99
N MET A 79 0.13 -0.93 11.06
CA MET A 79 -0.20 0.12 10.11
C MET A 79 -0.57 1.40 10.87
N TRP A 80 -0.21 2.56 10.33
CA TRP A 80 -0.68 3.84 10.86
C TRP A 80 -0.86 4.85 9.74
N LEU A 81 -1.54 5.94 10.06
CA LEU A 81 -1.58 7.11 9.20
C LEU A 81 -0.53 8.13 9.64
N ASP A 82 0.41 8.42 8.75
CA ASP A 82 1.31 9.57 8.84
C ASP A 82 0.60 10.77 8.20
N GLY A 83 -0.12 11.53 9.02
CA GLY A 83 -1.14 12.47 8.56
C GLY A 83 -2.31 11.70 7.91
N MET A 84 -2.38 11.72 6.58
CA MET A 84 -3.36 10.96 5.78
C MET A 84 -2.71 9.87 4.92
N LEU A 85 -1.39 9.68 5.05
CA LEU A 85 -0.62 8.75 4.23
C LEU A 85 -0.48 7.41 4.97
N PRO A 86 -0.84 6.28 4.33
CA PRO A 86 -0.68 4.97 4.93
C PRO A 86 0.80 4.59 5.03
N ALA A 87 1.19 4.18 6.23
CA ALA A 87 2.49 3.65 6.56
C ALA A 87 2.33 2.25 7.18
N PHE A 88 3.23 1.35 6.80
CA PHE A 88 3.18 -0.06 7.17
C PHE A 88 4.53 -0.48 7.72
N ARG A 89 4.53 -1.40 8.69
CA ARG A 89 5.76 -1.96 9.27
C ARG A 89 5.71 -3.48 9.28
N TRP A 90 6.81 -4.09 8.86
CA TRP A 90 7.09 -5.51 9.05
C TRP A 90 8.28 -5.68 9.97
N THR A 91 8.20 -6.67 10.86
CA THR A 91 9.30 -7.09 11.72
C THR A 91 9.60 -8.56 11.43
N MET A 92 10.78 -8.84 10.88
CA MET A 92 11.20 -10.19 10.49
C MET A 92 12.66 -10.37 10.85
N GLU A 93 12.98 -11.42 11.61
CA GLU A 93 14.36 -11.73 12.04
C GLU A 93 15.09 -10.55 12.72
N GLY A 94 14.38 -9.75 13.52
CA GLY A 94 14.95 -8.56 14.17
C GLY A 94 15.20 -7.37 13.24
N ARG A 95 14.89 -7.50 11.95
CA ARG A 95 14.91 -6.41 10.97
C ARG A 95 13.54 -5.74 10.93
N VAL A 96 13.55 -4.42 10.78
CA VAL A 96 12.34 -3.61 10.64
C VAL A 96 12.33 -2.99 9.26
N LEU A 97 11.26 -3.23 8.51
CA LEU A 97 10.99 -2.54 7.26
C LEU A 97 9.77 -1.64 7.45
N GLU A 98 9.91 -0.38 7.05
CA GLU A 98 8.78 0.54 6.92
C GLU A 98 8.52 0.83 5.44
N ARG A 99 7.24 0.90 5.08
CA ARG A 99 6.79 1.32 3.76
C ARG A 99 5.75 2.41 3.90
N ARG A 100 5.96 3.54 3.22
CA ARG A 100 4.97 4.60 3.05
C ARG A 100 4.49 4.62 1.61
N ILE A 101 3.19 4.83 1.42
CA ILE A 101 2.60 4.95 0.09
C ILE A 101 1.91 6.31 -0.01
N TRP A 102 2.24 7.05 -1.07
CA TRP A 102 1.58 8.31 -1.35
C TRP A 102 1.47 8.55 -2.85
N MET A 103 0.63 9.52 -3.23
CA MET A 103 0.51 9.95 -4.61
C MET A 103 0.88 11.41 -4.75
N GLU A 104 1.59 11.74 -5.83
CA GLU A 104 1.94 13.11 -6.12
C GLU A 104 0.71 13.90 -6.58
N GLN A 105 0.47 15.05 -5.96
CA GLN A 105 -0.68 15.91 -6.29
C GLN A 105 -0.64 16.35 -7.76
N GLY A 106 -1.75 16.19 -8.47
CA GLY A 106 -1.90 16.59 -9.86
C GLY A 106 -1.17 15.70 -10.87
N ARG A 107 -0.67 14.52 -10.47
CA ARG A 107 0.07 13.61 -11.35
C ARG A 107 -0.37 12.16 -11.15
N ASN A 108 -0.43 11.39 -12.24
CA ASN A 108 -0.66 9.94 -12.19
C ASN A 108 0.64 9.21 -11.77
N ARG A 109 1.09 9.45 -10.54
CA ARG A 109 2.30 8.85 -9.97
C ARG A 109 2.05 8.43 -8.53
N THR A 110 2.28 7.14 -8.26
CA THR A 110 2.39 6.60 -6.90
C THR A 110 3.85 6.51 -6.53
N VAL A 111 4.17 6.87 -5.28
CA VAL A 111 5.49 6.74 -4.70
C VAL A 111 5.41 5.78 -3.53
N ILE A 112 6.36 4.85 -3.49
CA ILE A 112 6.54 3.86 -2.44
C ILE A 112 7.94 4.11 -1.90
N SER A 113 8.06 4.40 -0.61
CA SER A 113 9.32 4.77 0.07
C SER A 113 9.48 4.05 1.38
#